data_AF-A0A7V2LLU7-F1
#
_entry.id   AF-A0A7V2LLU7-F1
#
_cell.length_a   1.000
_cell.length_b   1.000
_cell.length_c   1.000
_cell.angle_alpha   90.00
_cell.angle_beta   90.00
_cell.angle_gamma   90.00
#
_symmetry.space_group_name_H-M   'P 1'
#
loop_
_entity.id
_entity.type
_entity.pdbx_description
1 polymer ?
#
loop_
_entity_poly.entity_id
_entity_poly.type
_entity_poly.pdbx_seq_one_letter_code
_entity_poly.pdbx_strand_id
1 'polypeptide(L)'
;MSKVYLEVSLAPDRLLGHVKENGNVYRSDVGLDDKIGHVHLKSGKVYARRLGADKKVGHVDLDNGRVYATRVGPDKYVGRVKEDGTMHRDKSLAPDDYVGKVNPFISFAHSAAAMLLLVLPALETQAYNAK
;
A
#
# COMPACT_ATOMS: atom_id res chain seq x y z
N MET A 1 14.38 -1.33 -6.90
CA MET A 1 13.66 -0.54 -5.85
C MET A 1 12.53 0.24 -6.49
N SER A 2 11.35 0.28 -5.87
CA SER A 2 10.17 1.00 -6.39
C SER A 2 9.75 2.16 -5.50
N LYS A 3 9.54 3.33 -6.07
CA LYS A 3 9.01 4.51 -5.38
C LYS A 3 7.49 4.45 -5.32
N VAL A 4 6.92 4.89 -4.22
CA VAL A 4 5.48 4.87 -3.96
C VAL A 4 4.95 6.28 -3.90
N TYR A 5 3.96 6.55 -4.74
CA TYR A 5 3.38 7.87 -4.92
C TYR A 5 1.89 7.83 -4.57
N LEU A 6 1.43 8.87 -3.89
CA LEU A 6 0.02 9.13 -3.61
C LEU A 6 -0.48 10.21 -4.56
N GLU A 7 -1.64 9.98 -5.16
CA GLU A 7 -2.33 11.01 -5.92
C GLU A 7 -2.78 12.14 -4.99
N VAL A 8 -2.54 13.37 -5.40
CA VAL A 8 -3.05 14.56 -4.71
C VAL A 8 -3.89 15.35 -5.70
N SER A 9 -5.16 15.57 -5.36
CA SER A 9 -6.06 16.34 -6.23
C SER A 9 -5.48 17.72 -6.49
N LEU A 10 -5.37 18.09 -7.77
CA LEU A 10 -4.87 19.38 -8.26
C LEU A 10 -3.40 19.70 -7.87
N ALA A 11 -2.60 18.70 -7.48
CA ALA A 11 -1.18 18.88 -7.20
C ALA A 11 -0.36 17.70 -7.75
N PRO A 12 0.98 17.84 -7.86
CA PRO A 12 1.83 16.72 -8.19
C PRO A 12 1.70 15.56 -7.20
N ASP A 13 1.83 14.34 -7.70
CA ASP A 13 1.85 13.13 -6.87
C ASP A 13 2.88 13.26 -5.74
N ARG A 14 2.45 12.95 -4.51
CA ARG A 14 3.31 13.02 -3.33
C ARG A 14 4.06 11.71 -3.14
N LEU A 15 5.39 11.75 -3.06
CA LEU A 15 6.20 10.60 -2.67
C LEU A 15 5.90 10.23 -1.20
N LEU A 16 5.50 8.99 -0.95
CA LEU A 16 5.26 8.47 0.40
C LEU A 16 6.43 7.63 0.93
N GLY A 17 7.20 7.01 0.04
CA GLY A 17 8.21 6.04 0.42
C GLY A 17 8.64 5.16 -0.73
N HIS A 18 9.16 3.99 -0.38
CA HIS A 18 9.64 3.03 -1.36
C HIS A 18 9.51 1.58 -0.87
N VAL A 19 9.44 0.66 -1.82
CA VAL A 19 9.49 -0.78 -1.60
C VAL A 19 10.75 -1.34 -2.23
N LYS A 20 11.53 -2.10 -1.46
CA LYS A 20 12.72 -2.80 -1.94
C LYS A 20 12.35 -4.13 -2.58
N GLU A 21 13.22 -4.66 -3.43
CA GLU A 21 13.03 -5.93 -4.14
C GLU A 21 12.84 -7.15 -3.23
N ASN A 22 13.33 -7.07 -1.99
CA ASN A 22 13.10 -8.09 -0.97
C ASN A 22 11.74 -7.95 -0.25
N GLY A 23 10.86 -7.06 -0.71
CA GLY A 23 9.55 -6.81 -0.14
C GLY A 23 9.55 -5.90 1.09
N ASN A 24 10.68 -5.37 1.55
CA ASN A 24 10.70 -4.41 2.66
C ASN A 24 10.14 -3.06 2.23
N VAL A 25 9.29 -2.47 3.07
CA VAL A 25 8.65 -1.17 2.84
C VAL A 25 9.21 -0.12 3.79
N TYR A 26 9.55 1.02 3.22
CA TYR A 26 10.08 2.18 3.91
C TYR A 26 9.19 3.38 3.65
N ARG A 27 8.92 4.15 4.72
CA ARG A 27 8.28 5.46 4.60
C ARG A 27 9.37 6.52 4.46
N SER A 28 9.16 7.48 3.57
CA SER A 28 10.04 8.62 3.40
C SER A 28 9.43 9.83 4.09
N ASP A 29 9.98 10.18 5.24
CA ASP A 29 9.67 11.40 5.99
C ASP A 29 10.82 12.41 5.83
N VAL A 30 10.66 13.65 6.35
CA VAL A 30 11.74 14.64 6.36
C VAL A 30 12.86 14.14 7.30
N GLY A 31 13.86 13.47 6.73
CA GLY A 31 14.96 12.84 7.48
C GLY A 31 15.35 11.48 6.92
N LEU A 32 15.50 10.50 7.81
CA LEU A 32 15.86 9.12 7.46
C LEU A 32 14.62 8.31 7.07
N ASP A 33 14.80 7.37 6.14
CA ASP A 33 13.76 6.42 5.75
C ASP A 33 13.51 5.38 6.85
N ASP A 34 12.28 5.28 7.32
CA ASP A 34 11.89 4.33 8.36
C ASP A 34 11.32 3.04 7.76
N LYS A 35 11.88 1.89 8.13
CA LYS A 35 11.30 0.58 7.79
C LYS A 35 10.00 0.39 8.57
N ILE A 36 8.87 0.39 7.86
CA ILE A 36 7.53 0.28 8.45
C ILE A 36 6.90 -1.10 8.29
N GLY A 37 7.47 -1.99 7.47
CA GLY A 37 6.93 -3.32 7.28
C GLY A 37 7.57 -4.08 6.12
N HIS A 38 6.93 -5.18 5.73
CA HIS A 38 7.38 -6.00 4.62
C HIS A 38 6.23 -6.82 4.01
N VAL A 39 6.45 -7.35 2.81
CA VAL A 39 5.57 -8.34 2.17
C VAL A 39 6.32 -9.65 1.94
N HIS A 40 5.62 -10.75 2.16
CA HIS A 40 6.10 -12.06 1.78
C HIS A 40 5.74 -12.34 0.32
N LEU A 41 6.74 -12.20 -0.57
CA LEU A 41 6.55 -12.16 -2.03
C LEU A 41 5.80 -13.36 -2.61
N LYS A 42 6.02 -14.57 -2.06
CA LYS A 42 5.38 -15.79 -2.58
C LYS A 42 3.94 -16.00 -2.12
N SER A 43 3.53 -15.36 -1.03
CA SER A 43 2.20 -15.58 -0.44
C SER A 43 1.32 -14.33 -0.48
N GLY A 44 1.87 -13.20 -0.91
CA GLY A 44 1.18 -11.91 -0.91
C GLY A 44 0.85 -11.37 0.49
N LYS A 45 1.25 -12.04 1.58
CA LYS A 45 0.95 -11.60 2.95
C LYS A 45 1.77 -10.36 3.32
N VAL A 46 1.10 -9.32 3.81
CA VAL A 46 1.73 -8.05 4.19
C VAL A 46 1.74 -7.89 5.70
N TYR A 47 2.88 -7.46 6.22
CA TYR A 47 3.17 -7.33 7.64
C TYR A 47 3.64 -5.93 7.96
N ALA A 48 3.01 -5.31 8.96
CA ALA A 48 3.46 -4.05 9.52
C ALA A 48 4.43 -4.31 10.68
N ARG A 49 5.51 -3.55 10.72
CA ARG A 49 6.47 -3.57 11.81
C ARG A 49 5.84 -3.03 13.08
N ARG A 50 6.08 -3.69 14.20
CA ARG A 50 5.67 -3.25 15.55
C ARG A 50 6.80 -3.49 16.55
N LEU A 51 6.66 -2.94 17.76
CA LEU A 51 7.49 -3.36 18.89
C LEU A 51 7.15 -4.82 19.21
N GLY A 52 8.09 -5.74 18.95
CA GLY A 52 7.89 -7.19 19.06
C GLY A 52 7.71 -7.85 17.70
N ALA A 53 6.80 -8.83 17.62
CA ALA A 53 6.53 -9.55 16.38
C ALA A 53 5.75 -8.68 15.38
N ASP A 54 6.13 -8.78 14.10
CA ASP A 54 5.44 -8.12 13.01
C ASP A 54 3.98 -8.61 12.92
N LYS A 55 3.05 -7.68 12.67
CA LYS A 55 1.62 -7.97 12.60
C LYS A 55 1.18 -8.08 11.15
N LYS A 56 0.51 -9.18 10.77
CA LYS A 56 -0.17 -9.28 9.48
C LYS A 56 -1.26 -8.20 9.39
N VAL A 57 -1.17 -7.34 8.37
CA VAL A 57 -2.15 -6.26 8.13
C VAL A 57 -3.02 -6.52 6.91
N GLY A 58 -2.65 -7.49 6.07
CA GLY A 58 -3.44 -7.83 4.90
C GLY A 58 -2.73 -8.83 4.02
N HIS A 59 -3.27 -8.99 2.82
CA HIS A 59 -2.67 -9.80 1.77
C HIS A 59 -3.11 -9.31 0.38
N VAL A 60 -2.45 -9.81 -0.64
CA VAL A 60 -2.84 -9.64 -2.04
C VAL A 60 -3.01 -10.98 -2.71
N ASP A 61 -4.00 -11.06 -3.56
CA ASP A 61 -4.15 -12.13 -4.53
C ASP A 61 -3.15 -11.88 -5.69
N LEU A 62 -2.17 -12.76 -5.82
CA LEU A 62 -1.06 -12.60 -6.76
C LEU A 62 -1.49 -12.82 -8.23
N ASP A 63 -2.67 -13.36 -8.48
CA ASP A 63 -3.13 -13.65 -9.84
C ASP A 63 -3.90 -12.46 -10.45
N ASN A 64 -4.52 -11.63 -9.60
CA ASN A 64 -5.40 -10.55 -10.07
C ASN A 64 -5.15 -9.18 -9.38
N GLY A 65 -4.18 -9.10 -8.46
CA GLY A 65 -3.80 -7.86 -7.79
C GLY A 65 -4.82 -7.32 -6.80
N ARG A 66 -5.86 -8.10 -6.42
CA ARG A 66 -6.85 -7.69 -5.42
C ARG A 66 -6.22 -7.69 -4.03
N VAL A 67 -6.37 -6.58 -3.32
CA VAL A 67 -5.77 -6.32 -2.02
C VAL A 67 -6.84 -6.41 -0.94
N TYR A 68 -6.52 -7.12 0.13
CA TYR A 68 -7.39 -7.32 1.28
C TYR A 68 -6.69 -6.90 2.57
N ALA A 69 -7.37 -6.12 3.40
CA ALA A 69 -6.91 -5.76 4.72
C ALA A 69 -7.44 -6.75 5.77
N THR A 70 -6.57 -7.12 6.71
CA THR A 70 -6.93 -7.97 7.84
C THR A 70 -7.70 -7.16 8.89
N ARG A 71 -8.84 -7.71 9.32
CA ARG A 71 -9.69 -7.15 10.37
C ARG A 71 -10.18 -8.25 11.32
N VAL A 72 -10.90 -7.89 12.36
CA VAL A 72 -11.63 -8.87 13.17
C VAL A 72 -12.74 -9.48 12.30
N GLY A 73 -12.67 -10.79 12.05
CA GLY A 73 -13.55 -11.50 11.12
C GLY A 73 -12.94 -11.67 9.73
N PRO A 74 -13.77 -11.82 8.67
CA PRO A 74 -13.27 -12.01 7.30
C PRO A 74 -12.44 -10.82 6.82
N ASP A 75 -11.33 -11.08 6.12
CA ASP A 75 -10.52 -10.04 5.49
C ASP A 75 -11.40 -9.16 4.56
N LYS A 76 -11.14 -7.85 4.54
CA LYS A 76 -11.93 -6.86 3.80
C LYS A 76 -11.22 -6.50 2.50
N TYR A 77 -11.91 -6.56 1.36
CA TYR A 77 -11.41 -6.00 0.11
C TYR A 77 -11.22 -4.49 0.26
N VAL A 78 -10.03 -3.98 -0.07
CA VAL A 78 -9.71 -2.54 0.04
C VAL A 78 -9.40 -1.89 -1.30
N GLY A 79 -9.29 -2.70 -2.36
CA GLY A 79 -9.03 -2.25 -3.71
C GLY A 79 -8.09 -3.19 -4.44
N ARG A 80 -7.49 -2.70 -5.52
CA ARG A 80 -6.71 -3.50 -6.47
C ARG A 80 -5.49 -2.75 -6.97
N VAL A 81 -4.46 -3.51 -7.31
CA VAL A 81 -3.30 -3.02 -8.06
C VAL A 81 -3.37 -3.57 -9.48
N LYS A 82 -3.01 -2.75 -10.46
CA LYS A 82 -2.84 -3.18 -11.86
C LYS A 82 -1.37 -3.48 -12.19
N GLU A 83 -1.15 -4.15 -13.32
CA GLU A 83 0.19 -4.56 -13.80
C GLU A 83 1.10 -3.39 -14.21
N ASP A 84 0.55 -2.18 -14.30
CA ASP A 84 1.31 -0.94 -14.51
C ASP A 84 1.74 -0.28 -13.17
N GLY A 85 1.40 -0.90 -12.03
CA GLY A 85 1.69 -0.39 -10.70
C GLY A 85 0.72 0.67 -10.19
N THR A 86 -0.33 1.00 -10.94
CA THR A 86 -1.41 1.86 -10.44
C THR A 86 -2.22 1.13 -9.37
N MET A 87 -2.59 1.88 -8.33
CA MET A 87 -3.37 1.41 -7.20
C MET A 87 -4.73 2.10 -7.23
N HIS A 88 -5.77 1.29 -7.12
CA HIS A 88 -7.14 1.74 -7.04
C HIS A 88 -7.76 1.29 -5.72
N ARG A 89 -8.44 2.20 -5.03
CA ARG A 89 -9.09 1.93 -3.75
C ARG A 89 -10.58 1.66 -3.97
N ASP A 90 -11.07 0.65 -3.28
CA ASP A 90 -12.50 0.35 -3.20
C ASP A 90 -13.26 1.52 -2.55
N LYS A 91 -14.28 2.02 -3.24
CA LYS A 91 -15.30 2.91 -2.70
C LYS A 91 -16.63 2.18 -2.66
N SER A 92 -17.20 2.06 -1.47
CA SER A 92 -18.53 1.46 -1.30
C SER A 92 -19.53 2.16 -2.21
N LEU A 93 -20.18 1.40 -3.11
CA LEU A 93 -21.19 1.87 -4.07
C LEU A 93 -20.67 2.79 -5.20
N ALA A 94 -19.36 2.81 -5.46
CA ALA A 94 -18.77 3.52 -6.60
C ALA A 94 -17.66 2.68 -7.25
N PRO A 95 -17.23 3.01 -8.49
CA PRO A 95 -16.03 2.42 -9.08
C PRO A 95 -14.79 2.64 -8.20
N ASP A 96 -13.80 1.74 -8.32
CA ASP A 96 -12.53 1.90 -7.60
C ASP A 96 -11.78 3.15 -8.10
N ASP A 97 -11.48 4.05 -7.17
CA ASP A 97 -10.80 5.30 -7.49
C ASP A 97 -9.29 5.08 -7.55
N TYR A 98 -8.64 5.70 -8.54
CA TYR A 98 -7.19 5.81 -8.53
C TYR A 98 -6.76 6.55 -7.26
N VAL A 99 -5.68 6.08 -6.64
CA VAL A 99 -5.16 6.67 -5.40
C VAL A 99 -3.65 6.89 -5.43
N GLY A 100 -2.98 6.41 -6.47
CA GLY A 100 -1.52 6.50 -6.56
C GLY A 100 -0.91 5.33 -7.30
N LYS A 101 0.42 5.29 -7.31
CA LYS A 101 1.17 4.32 -8.10
C LYS A 101 2.50 3.91 -7.47
N VAL A 102 2.96 2.74 -7.86
CA VAL A 102 4.30 2.25 -7.56
C VAL A 102 5.10 2.20 -8.85
N ASN A 103 6.29 2.82 -8.86
CA ASN A 103 7.13 2.90 -10.06
C ASN A 103 8.62 2.68 -9.72
N PRO A 104 9.33 1.75 -10.40
CA PRO A 104 8.80 0.75 -11.35
C PRO A 104 7.85 -0.25 -10.68
N PHE A 105 6.89 -0.77 -11.47
CA PHE A 105 6.15 -1.97 -11.07
C PHE A 105 7.09 -3.18 -11.10
N ILE A 106 7.07 -3.97 -10.02
CA ILE A 106 7.85 -5.22 -9.91
C ILE A 106 6.90 -6.43 -9.84
N SER A 107 5.87 -6.34 -8.99
CA SER A 107 4.88 -7.40 -8.81
C SER A 107 3.69 -6.86 -8.00
N PHE A 108 2.56 -7.57 -8.02
CA PHE A 108 1.43 -7.27 -7.13
C PHE A 108 1.80 -7.28 -5.64
N ALA A 109 2.70 -8.17 -5.19
CA ALA A 109 3.14 -8.22 -3.80
C ALA A 109 3.74 -6.89 -3.33
N HIS A 110 4.69 -6.35 -4.09
CA HIS A 110 5.33 -5.06 -3.81
C HIS A 110 4.32 -3.92 -3.75
N SER A 111 3.43 -3.84 -4.75
CA SER A 111 2.44 -2.78 -4.83
C SER A 111 1.35 -2.89 -3.77
N ALA A 112 0.95 -4.10 -3.39
CA ALA A 112 0.03 -4.31 -2.27
C ALA A 112 0.64 -3.91 -0.93
N ALA A 113 1.93 -4.18 -0.74
CA ALA A 113 2.67 -3.71 0.43
C ALA A 113 2.66 -2.18 0.50
N ALA A 114 2.93 -1.52 -0.62
CA ALA A 114 2.83 -0.07 -0.74
C ALA A 114 1.41 0.44 -0.44
N MET A 115 0.38 -0.22 -0.98
CA MET A 115 -1.01 0.16 -0.76
C MET A 115 -1.38 0.09 0.73
N LEU A 116 -1.12 -1.05 1.38
CA LEU A 116 -1.52 -1.31 2.76
C LEU A 116 -0.69 -0.53 3.80
N LEU A 117 0.60 -0.31 3.55
CA LEU A 117 1.51 0.27 4.53
C LEU A 117 1.77 1.77 4.33
N LEU A 118 1.60 2.30 3.11
CA LEU A 118 1.86 3.72 2.81
C LEU A 118 0.58 4.44 2.37
N VAL A 119 -0.08 3.97 1.31
CA VAL A 119 -1.18 4.71 0.66
C VAL A 119 -2.42 4.80 1.54
N LEU A 120 -2.92 3.67 2.05
CA LEU A 120 -4.13 3.67 2.87
C LEU A 120 -3.96 4.49 4.16
N PRO A 121 -2.89 4.33 4.96
CA PRO A 121 -2.65 5.19 6.11
C PRO A 121 -2.55 6.68 5.76
N ALA A 122 -1.94 7.02 4.61
CA ALA A 122 -1.84 8.40 4.17
C ALA A 122 -3.21 9.00 3.80
N LEU A 123 -4.09 8.23 3.15
CA LEU A 123 -5.46 8.63 2.83
C LEU A 123 -6.31 8.82 4.10
N GLU A 124 -6.16 7.93 5.08
CA GLU A 124 -6.85 8.05 6.37
C GLU A 124 -6.41 9.32 7.12
N THR A 125 -5.12 9.63 7.09
CA THR A 125 -4.57 10.85 7.71
C THR A 125 -5.08 12.11 7.01
N GLN A 126 -5.12 12.13 5.68
CA GLN A 126 -5.69 13.25 4.91
C GLN A 126 -7.18 13.46 5.22
N ALA A 127 -7.96 12.37 5.28
CA ALA A 127 -9.38 12.44 5.61
C ALA A 127 -9.65 12.91 7.04
N TYR A 128 -8.76 12.59 7.99
CA TYR A 128 -8.84 13.09 9.36
C TYR A 128 -8.55 14.60 9.44
N ASN A 129 -7.50 15.08 8.75
CA ASN A 129 -7.10 16.49 8.76
C ASN A 129 -8.03 17.43 7.97
N ALA A 130 -8.89 16.89 7.10
CA ALA A 130 -9.87 17.65 6.33
C ALA A 130 -11.18 17.89 7.08
N LYS A 131 -11.31 17.37 8.32
CA LYS A 131 -12.43 17.65 9.23
C LYS A 131 -12.08 18.82 10.14
#